data_AF-A0A815L4V2-F1
#
_entry.id   AF-A0A815L4V2-F1
#
_cell.length_a   1.000
_cell.length_b   1.000
_cell.length_c   1.000
_cell.angle_alpha   90.00
_cell.angle_beta   90.00
_cell.angle_gamma   90.00
#
_symmetry.space_group_name_H-M   'P 1'
#
loop_
_entity.id
_entity.type
_entity.pdbx_description
1 polymer ?
#
loop_
_entity_poly.entity_id
_entity_poly.type
_entity_poly.pdbx_seq_one_letter_code
_entity_poly.pdbx_strand_id
1 'polypeptide(L)'
;MKLLLIFNLLINSFGHQGDKDVPHAIVFVHHGLHIEIQIDCKNGRNDIAGIKDVIIESALTTIVDCEDSIAAVDVYDKIQLYRNWLGLMKGNFEARLMQGHKTIVRELHPDRIYNPKTDNELRLSSRSLLFIRHVGRLLYTDVILNNDNQEIPQGILDALITILIAVHDLNDRAKDKIKNSRKGSIYIVKPKQHGPDEVTFTSHLCNRIEDLLKLPRHTLKVGIMDEERRTTINLSACIRESEDRLVFINTGFLDRTGDEIHTSMETGPLIQKKLK
;
A
#
# COMPACT_ATOMS: atom_id res chain seq x y z
N MET A 1 2.58 34.10 28.01
CA MET A 1 1.56 33.03 27.88
C MET A 1 1.79 32.14 26.65
N LYS A 2 1.86 32.67 25.42
CA LYS A 2 2.19 31.92 24.18
C LYS A 2 3.46 31.07 24.27
N LEU A 3 4.59 31.68 24.65
CA LEU A 3 5.87 30.99 24.83
C LEU A 3 5.81 29.85 25.86
N LEU A 4 5.02 30.02 26.93
CA LEU A 4 4.86 29.00 27.97
C LEU A 4 4.08 27.78 27.44
N LEU A 5 3.06 28.00 26.60
CA LEU A 5 2.29 26.94 25.94
C LEU A 5 3.15 26.16 24.94
N ILE A 6 3.91 26.85 24.09
CA ILE A 6 4.82 26.23 23.11
C ILE A 6 5.92 25.44 23.83
N PHE A 7 6.47 26.00 24.91
CA PHE A 7 7.47 25.32 25.74
C PHE A 7 6.93 24.03 26.34
N ASN A 8 5.71 24.04 26.88
CA ASN A 8 5.06 22.83 27.40
C ASN A 8 4.82 21.77 26.30
N LEU A 9 4.44 22.18 25.10
CA LEU A 9 4.31 21.28 23.94
C LEU A 9 5.66 20.64 23.58
N LEU A 10 6.74 21.42 23.57
CA LEU A 10 8.07 20.92 23.31
C LEU A 10 8.57 19.94 24.36
N ILE A 11 8.15 20.01 25.63
CA ILE A 11 8.58 19.04 26.67
C ILE A 11 8.09 17.62 26.37
N ASN A 12 6.93 17.47 25.74
CA ASN A 12 6.33 16.16 25.44
C ASN A 12 6.41 15.75 23.96
N SER A 13 6.99 16.59 23.09
CA SER A 13 7.15 16.29 21.67
C SER A 13 8.15 15.16 21.37
N PHE A 14 8.03 14.58 20.19
CA PHE A 14 9.00 13.67 19.59
C PHE A 14 10.08 14.42 18.81
N GLY A 15 9.75 15.61 18.29
CA GLY A 15 10.66 16.52 17.59
C GLY A 15 9.96 17.81 17.17
N HIS A 16 10.67 18.67 16.43
CA HIS A 16 10.14 19.93 15.91
C HIS A 16 10.79 20.33 14.59
N GLN A 17 10.24 21.30 13.88
CA GLN A 17 10.90 21.97 12.75
C GLN A 17 11.01 23.47 13.02
N GLY A 18 12.10 24.07 12.54
CA GLY A 18 12.42 25.48 12.77
C GLY A 18 13.27 25.71 14.01
N ASP A 19 13.34 26.96 14.44
CA ASP A 19 14.02 27.35 15.68
C ASP A 19 13.29 26.75 16.88
N LYS A 20 14.03 26.33 17.90
CA LYS A 20 13.47 25.79 19.14
C LYS A 20 12.62 26.81 19.89
N ASP A 21 12.97 28.09 19.79
CA ASP A 21 12.23 29.16 20.48
C ASP A 21 10.96 29.57 19.72
N VAL A 22 10.94 29.35 18.39
CA VAL A 22 9.82 29.67 17.51
C VAL A 22 9.62 28.55 16.47
N PRO A 23 9.18 27.35 16.90
CA PRO A 23 8.99 26.22 16.00
C PRO A 23 7.81 26.49 15.07
N HIS A 24 7.92 26.07 13.81
CA HIS A 24 6.80 26.11 12.86
C HIS A 24 6.07 24.76 12.74
N ALA A 25 6.65 23.69 13.31
CA ALA A 25 5.98 22.41 13.48
C ALA A 25 6.49 21.71 14.75
N ILE A 26 5.59 21.04 15.47
CA ILE A 26 5.92 20.20 16.63
C ILE A 26 5.26 18.84 16.42
N VAL A 27 6.03 17.76 16.46
CA VAL A 27 5.52 16.40 16.24
C VAL A 27 5.42 15.63 17.55
N PHE A 28 4.34 14.88 17.72
CA PHE A 28 4.03 14.01 18.85
C PHE A 28 3.79 12.59 18.36
N VAL A 29 3.85 11.63 19.28
CA VAL A 29 3.46 10.24 19.03
C VAL A 29 2.44 9.80 20.05
N HIS A 30 1.31 9.25 19.59
CA HIS A 30 0.29 8.66 20.44
C HIS A 30 -0.23 7.36 19.80
N HIS A 31 -0.28 6.27 20.57
CA HIS A 31 -0.61 4.93 20.06
C HIS A 31 0.18 4.51 18.81
N GLY A 32 1.44 4.94 18.70
CA GLY A 32 2.31 4.65 17.55
C GLY A 32 2.05 5.49 16.29
N LEU A 33 1.10 6.43 16.33
CA LEU A 33 0.81 7.36 15.23
C LEU A 33 1.35 8.76 15.53
N HIS A 34 1.85 9.42 14.50
CA HIS A 34 2.37 10.77 14.59
C HIS A 34 1.27 11.84 14.44
N ILE A 35 1.37 12.89 15.23
CA ILE A 35 0.53 14.09 15.15
C ILE A 35 1.45 15.30 15.07
N GLU A 36 1.35 16.09 14.01
CA GLU A 36 2.11 17.31 13.84
C GLU A 36 1.21 18.53 14.01
N ILE A 37 1.53 19.36 15.00
CA ILE A 37 0.91 20.68 15.18
C ILE A 37 1.71 21.68 14.37
N GLN A 38 1.08 22.33 13.40
CA GLN A 38 1.70 23.37 12.59
C GLN A 38 1.43 24.76 13.16
N ILE A 39 2.48 25.56 13.31
CA ILE A 39 2.43 26.88 13.93
C ILE A 39 2.83 27.92 12.89
N ASP A 40 1.96 28.91 12.70
CA ASP A 40 2.20 30.05 11.83
C ASP A 40 1.33 31.20 12.30
N CYS A 41 1.93 32.22 12.91
CA CYS A 41 1.17 33.33 13.50
C CYS A 41 0.35 34.13 12.47
N LYS A 42 0.75 34.14 11.18
CA LYS A 42 0.01 34.87 10.14
C LYS A 42 -1.26 34.12 9.75
N ASN A 43 -1.16 32.81 9.59
CA ASN A 43 -2.26 31.96 9.13
C ASN A 43 -3.12 31.42 10.29
N GLY A 44 -2.55 31.20 11.47
CA GLY A 44 -3.20 30.78 12.72
C GLY A 44 -3.61 31.94 13.63
N ARG A 45 -3.91 33.12 13.07
CA ARG A 45 -4.18 34.35 13.84
C ARG A 45 -5.36 34.27 14.82
N ASN A 46 -6.28 33.33 14.61
CA ASN A 46 -7.45 33.11 15.47
C ASN A 46 -7.15 32.16 16.65
N ASP A 47 -5.96 31.57 16.70
CA ASP A 47 -5.54 30.65 17.75
C ASP A 47 -4.56 31.33 18.72
N ILE A 48 -4.76 31.11 20.03
CA ILE A 48 -3.95 31.73 21.08
C ILE A 48 -2.51 31.22 21.06
N ALA A 49 -2.20 30.07 20.49
CA ALA A 49 -0.84 29.56 20.29
C ALA A 49 -0.31 29.80 18.86
N GLY A 50 -1.13 30.32 17.94
CA GLY A 50 -0.77 30.51 16.53
C GLY A 50 -0.81 29.23 15.72
N ILE A 51 -1.57 28.22 16.17
CA ILE A 51 -1.76 26.96 15.46
C ILE A 51 -2.53 27.24 14.16
N LYS A 52 -1.98 26.83 13.02
CA LYS A 52 -2.64 26.94 11.72
C LYS A 52 -3.31 25.65 11.27
N ASP A 53 -2.78 24.49 11.68
CA ASP A 53 -3.25 23.19 11.23
C ASP A 53 -2.75 22.07 12.15
N VAL A 54 -3.39 20.90 12.07
CA VAL A 54 -2.98 19.66 12.73
C VAL A 54 -2.94 18.55 11.70
N ILE A 55 -1.73 18.06 11.39
CA ILE A 55 -1.53 16.96 10.46
C ILE A 55 -1.50 15.65 11.26
N ILE A 56 -2.34 14.71 10.84
CA ILE A 56 -2.46 13.39 11.47
C ILE A 56 -1.91 12.33 10.51
N GLU A 57 -0.95 11.54 10.98
CA GLU A 57 -0.54 10.33 10.29
C GLU A 57 -1.72 9.36 10.23
N SER A 58 -2.08 8.94 9.01
CA SER A 58 -3.34 8.25 8.76
C SER A 58 -3.16 7.02 7.88
N ALA A 59 -3.09 7.19 6.55
CA ALA A 59 -2.88 6.11 5.61
C ALA A 59 -1.44 5.57 5.71
N LEU A 60 -1.19 4.70 6.69
CA LEU A 60 0.10 4.04 6.91
C LEU A 60 0.48 3.12 5.76
N THR A 61 -0.53 2.42 5.21
CA THR A 61 -0.39 1.50 4.09
C THR A 61 -1.50 1.75 3.05
N THR A 62 -1.18 1.58 1.77
CA THR A 62 -2.11 1.75 0.66
C THR A 62 -1.97 0.56 -0.27
N ILE A 63 -3.09 -0.02 -0.68
CA ILE A 63 -3.13 -1.05 -1.72
C ILE A 63 -3.30 -0.33 -3.05
N VAL A 64 -2.28 -0.43 -3.92
CA VAL A 64 -2.39 -0.05 -5.33
C VAL A 64 -3.06 -1.21 -6.04
N ASP A 65 -4.27 -0.97 -6.52
CA ASP A 65 -5.14 -2.04 -6.96
C ASP A 65 -5.02 -2.32 -8.46
N CYS A 66 -4.90 -3.60 -8.81
CA CYS A 66 -4.88 -4.09 -10.18
C CYS A 66 -6.04 -5.04 -10.48
N GLU A 67 -7.01 -5.12 -9.56
CA GLU A 67 -8.14 -6.04 -9.61
C GLU A 67 -9.47 -5.27 -9.56
N ASP A 68 -10.28 -5.39 -8.50
CA ASP A 68 -11.70 -5.02 -8.56
C ASP A 68 -12.00 -3.52 -8.70
N SER A 69 -11.05 -2.62 -8.41
CA SER A 69 -11.28 -1.17 -8.54
C SER A 69 -10.97 -0.63 -9.94
N ILE A 70 -10.57 -1.47 -10.89
CA ILE A 70 -10.19 -1.04 -12.24
C ILE A 70 -10.82 -1.91 -13.32
N ALA A 71 -10.90 -1.39 -14.54
CA ALA A 71 -11.12 -2.18 -15.74
C ALA A 71 -9.81 -2.19 -16.53
N ALA A 72 -9.16 -3.35 -16.63
CA ALA A 72 -7.97 -3.54 -17.44
C ALA A 72 -8.10 -4.83 -18.23
N VAL A 73 -8.57 -4.70 -19.47
CA VAL A 73 -9.06 -5.83 -20.28
C VAL A 73 -8.16 -6.14 -21.47
N ASP A 74 -7.25 -5.24 -21.82
CA ASP A 74 -6.32 -5.42 -22.93
C ASP A 74 -4.87 -5.01 -22.57
N VAL A 75 -3.97 -5.21 -23.53
CA VAL A 75 -2.55 -4.88 -23.37
C VAL A 75 -2.27 -3.41 -23.07
N TYR A 76 -3.06 -2.49 -23.60
CA TYR A 76 -2.86 -1.06 -23.38
C TYR A 76 -3.19 -0.68 -21.94
N ASP A 77 -4.28 -1.22 -21.40
CA ASP A 77 -4.65 -1.04 -20.00
C ASP A 77 -3.57 -1.60 -19.06
N LYS A 78 -3.09 -2.84 -19.34
CA LYS A 78 -2.03 -3.47 -18.54
C LYS A 78 -0.75 -2.64 -18.58
N ILE A 79 -0.35 -2.14 -19.74
CA ILE A 79 0.83 -1.27 -19.89
C ILE A 79 0.67 0.02 -19.07
N GLN A 80 -0.51 0.65 -19.07
CA GLN A 80 -0.76 1.86 -18.29
C GLN A 80 -0.63 1.60 -16.79
N LEU A 81 -1.22 0.51 -16.31
CA LEU A 81 -1.11 0.07 -14.92
C LEU A 81 0.35 -0.17 -14.51
N TYR A 82 1.08 -0.96 -15.30
CA TYR A 82 2.49 -1.25 -15.02
C TYR A 82 3.35 0.02 -15.05
N ARG A 83 3.06 0.98 -15.93
CA ARG A 83 3.76 2.26 -15.99
C ARG A 83 3.52 3.09 -14.73
N ASN A 84 2.30 3.11 -14.22
CA ASN A 84 1.98 3.81 -12.97
C ASN A 84 2.72 3.17 -11.79
N TRP A 85 2.70 1.84 -11.68
CA TRP A 85 3.44 1.11 -10.66
C TRP A 85 4.96 1.35 -10.76
N LEU A 86 5.50 1.40 -11.98
CA LEU A 86 6.91 1.70 -12.22
C LEU A 86 7.30 3.10 -11.77
N GLY A 87 6.47 4.11 -12.05
CA GLY A 87 6.71 5.47 -11.55
C GLY A 87 6.74 5.52 -10.02
N LEU A 88 5.85 4.78 -9.35
CA LEU A 88 5.80 4.69 -7.90
C LEU A 88 7.05 4.01 -7.33
N MET A 89 7.47 2.87 -7.87
CA MET A 89 8.66 2.13 -7.41
C MET A 89 9.98 2.83 -7.75
N LYS A 90 9.99 3.71 -8.76
CA LYS A 90 11.13 4.59 -9.04
C LYS A 90 11.10 5.90 -8.26
N GLY A 91 10.02 6.20 -7.53
CA GLY A 91 9.88 7.46 -6.79
C GLY A 91 9.69 8.70 -7.68
N ASN A 92 9.37 8.54 -8.96
CA ASN A 92 9.24 9.64 -9.92
C ASN A 92 7.85 9.72 -10.56
N PHE A 93 6.84 9.14 -9.91
CA PHE A 93 5.45 9.25 -10.34
C PHE A 93 4.98 10.71 -10.24
N GLU A 94 4.41 11.20 -11.34
CA GLU A 94 3.77 12.51 -11.41
C GLU A 94 2.35 12.38 -11.99
N ALA A 95 1.45 13.22 -11.49
CA ALA A 95 0.10 13.37 -12.03
C ALA A 95 -0.12 14.81 -12.49
N ARG A 96 -0.58 15.00 -13.73
CA ARG A 96 -0.89 16.31 -14.31
C ARG A 96 -2.38 16.53 -14.26
N LEU A 97 -2.82 17.58 -13.57
CA LEU A 97 -4.21 17.92 -13.36
C LEU A 97 -4.51 19.31 -13.94
N MET A 98 -5.59 19.43 -14.70
CA MET A 98 -6.09 20.74 -15.13
C MET A 98 -7.01 21.33 -14.06
N GLN A 99 -6.67 22.50 -13.53
CA GLN A 99 -7.52 23.30 -12.65
C GLN A 99 -7.83 24.63 -13.34
N GLY A 100 -8.97 24.70 -14.04
CA GLY A 100 -9.29 25.80 -14.93
C GLY A 100 -8.29 25.90 -16.07
N HIS A 101 -7.61 27.05 -16.21
CA HIS A 101 -6.56 27.28 -17.22
C HIS A 101 -5.14 26.94 -16.75
N LYS A 102 -4.98 26.42 -15.53
CA LYS A 102 -3.66 26.07 -14.97
C LYS A 102 -3.47 24.56 -14.97
N THR A 103 -2.29 24.12 -15.40
CA THR A 103 -1.85 22.74 -15.20
C THR A 103 -1.08 22.66 -13.89
N ILE A 104 -1.51 21.78 -13.00
CA ILE A 104 -0.86 21.47 -11.73
C ILE A 104 -0.18 20.11 -11.88
N VAL A 105 1.10 20.05 -11.54
CA VAL A 105 1.85 18.79 -11.44
C VAL A 105 1.89 18.39 -9.98
N ARG A 106 1.44 17.19 -9.67
CA ARG A 106 1.55 16.57 -8.34
C ARG A 106 2.61 15.49 -8.38
N GLU A 107 3.47 15.48 -7.38
CA GLU A 107 4.59 14.54 -7.23
C GLU A 107 4.50 13.84 -5.87
N LEU A 108 5.29 12.78 -5.69
CA LEU A 108 5.41 12.10 -4.41
C LEU A 108 6.06 13.01 -3.36
N HIS A 109 5.45 13.12 -2.18
CA HIS A 109 6.00 13.93 -1.09
C HIS A 109 7.33 13.36 -0.58
N PRO A 110 8.36 14.18 -0.35
CA PRO A 110 9.60 13.74 0.29
C PRO A 110 9.36 13.36 1.76
N ASP A 111 10.33 12.69 2.37
CA ASP A 111 10.31 12.45 3.82
C ASP A 111 10.29 13.77 4.60
N ARG A 112 9.62 13.76 5.75
CA ARG A 112 9.63 14.85 6.71
C ARG A 112 10.83 14.69 7.64
N ILE A 113 11.62 15.74 7.76
CA ILE A 113 12.80 15.79 8.62
C ILE A 113 12.50 16.72 9.78
N TYR A 114 12.76 16.28 11.00
CA TYR A 114 12.56 17.05 12.22
C TYR A 114 13.87 17.15 12.98
N ASN A 115 14.02 18.25 13.70
CA ASN A 115 14.98 18.39 14.78
C ASN A 115 14.56 17.46 15.92
N PRO A 116 15.34 16.41 16.19
CA PRO A 116 15.06 15.46 17.27
C PRO A 116 15.23 16.12 18.64
N LYS A 117 14.70 15.47 19.69
CA LYS A 117 15.10 15.78 21.07
C LYS A 117 16.42 15.16 21.49
N THR A 118 16.79 14.08 20.83
CA THR A 118 18.02 13.30 21.04
C THR A 118 19.00 13.57 19.91
N ASP A 119 20.27 13.18 20.02
CA ASP A 119 21.28 13.47 18.98
C ASP A 119 21.13 12.70 17.65
N ASN A 120 20.05 11.93 17.46
CA ASN A 120 19.80 11.11 16.27
C ASN A 120 18.83 11.78 15.28
N GLU A 121 19.11 11.78 13.98
CA GLU A 121 18.22 12.30 12.92
C GLU A 121 16.79 11.74 13.05
N LEU A 122 15.78 12.62 13.10
CA LEU A 122 14.38 12.24 13.09
C LEU A 122 13.79 12.43 11.69
N ARG A 123 13.66 11.31 10.96
CA ARG A 123 13.10 11.26 9.61
C ARG A 123 11.84 10.39 9.59
N LEU A 124 10.73 10.98 9.15
CA LEU A 124 9.44 10.31 9.01
C LEU A 124 9.08 10.16 7.53
N SER A 125 8.52 9.01 7.17
CA SER A 125 8.00 8.82 5.82
C SER A 125 6.69 9.59 5.67
N SER A 126 6.60 10.42 4.64
CA SER A 126 5.39 11.20 4.32
C SER A 126 4.47 10.48 3.33
N ARG A 127 4.77 9.23 3.04
CA ARG A 127 4.10 8.42 2.03
C ARG A 127 3.63 7.14 2.67
N SER A 128 2.49 6.68 2.20
CA SER A 128 1.95 5.39 2.58
C SER A 128 2.84 4.25 2.06
N LEU A 129 3.04 3.21 2.87
CA LEU A 129 3.68 1.98 2.42
C LEU A 129 2.78 1.28 1.40
N LEU A 130 3.29 1.06 0.20
CA LEU A 130 2.52 0.54 -0.90
C LEU A 130 2.57 -0.99 -0.95
N PHE A 131 1.38 -1.57 -1.00
CA PHE A 131 1.10 -2.92 -1.45
C PHE A 131 0.61 -2.87 -2.89
N ILE A 132 0.75 -3.96 -3.64
CA ILE A 132 0.09 -4.13 -4.94
C ILE A 132 -0.86 -5.32 -4.90
N ARG A 133 -2.14 -5.11 -5.23
CA ARG A 133 -3.13 -6.19 -5.31
C ARG A 133 -3.18 -6.73 -6.73
N HIS A 134 -2.76 -7.97 -6.91
CA HIS A 134 -2.81 -8.66 -8.20
C HIS A 134 -4.22 -9.19 -8.45
N VAL A 135 -4.53 -9.54 -9.69
CA VAL A 135 -5.70 -10.38 -9.95
C VAL A 135 -5.52 -11.78 -9.37
N GLY A 136 -6.66 -12.44 -9.13
CA GLY A 136 -6.77 -13.83 -8.71
C GLY A 136 -6.36 -14.82 -9.81
N ARG A 137 -6.80 -16.07 -9.69
CA ARG A 137 -6.38 -17.18 -10.57
C ARG A 137 -7.27 -17.39 -11.81
N LEU A 138 -8.43 -16.75 -11.85
CA LEU A 138 -9.48 -17.05 -12.81
C LEU A 138 -9.17 -16.52 -14.22
N LEU A 139 -8.60 -15.33 -14.32
CA LEU A 139 -8.48 -14.60 -15.58
C LEU A 139 -7.28 -15.08 -16.42
N TYR A 140 -7.52 -15.15 -17.72
CA TYR A 140 -6.52 -15.36 -18.76
C TYR A 140 -6.38 -14.11 -19.62
N THR A 141 -5.25 -13.98 -20.30
CA THR A 141 -4.96 -12.82 -21.14
C THR A 141 -4.10 -13.20 -22.35
N ASP A 142 -4.34 -12.53 -23.46
CA ASP A 142 -3.62 -12.64 -24.73
C ASP A 142 -2.42 -11.69 -24.85
N VAL A 143 -2.13 -10.90 -23.81
CA VAL A 143 -0.96 -9.98 -23.75
C VAL A 143 0.34 -10.70 -24.11
N ILE A 144 0.44 -11.97 -23.71
CA ILE A 144 1.49 -12.91 -24.14
C ILE A 144 0.79 -14.25 -24.43
N LEU A 145 1.13 -14.87 -25.56
CA LEU A 145 0.70 -16.23 -25.88
C LEU A 145 1.80 -17.23 -25.51
N ASN A 146 1.41 -18.43 -25.08
CA ASN A 146 2.34 -19.53 -24.86
C ASN A 146 2.79 -20.17 -26.20
N ASN A 147 3.67 -21.18 -26.13
CA ASN A 147 4.18 -21.87 -27.33
C ASN A 147 3.10 -22.57 -28.18
N ASP A 148 1.92 -22.79 -27.60
CA ASP A 148 0.77 -23.39 -28.26
C ASP A 148 -0.24 -22.33 -28.75
N ASN A 149 0.15 -21.05 -28.77
CA ASN A 149 -0.68 -19.88 -29.11
C ASN A 149 -1.93 -19.70 -28.22
N GLN A 150 -1.86 -20.13 -26.96
CA GLN A 150 -2.93 -19.96 -25.99
C GLN A 150 -2.66 -18.79 -25.05
N GLU A 151 -3.74 -18.17 -24.58
CA GLU A 151 -3.72 -17.17 -23.51
C GLU A 151 -3.07 -17.74 -22.24
N ILE A 152 -2.43 -16.87 -21.46
CA ILE A 152 -1.77 -17.25 -20.20
C ILE A 152 -2.55 -16.75 -18.98
N PRO A 153 -2.38 -17.36 -17.79
CA PRO A 153 -3.02 -16.87 -16.57
C PRO A 153 -2.56 -15.45 -16.23
N GLN A 154 -3.49 -14.50 -16.22
CA GLN A 154 -3.20 -13.09 -15.95
C GLN A 154 -2.58 -12.90 -14.57
N GLY A 155 -3.02 -13.65 -13.56
CA GLY A 155 -2.47 -13.57 -12.19
C GLY A 155 -0.99 -13.95 -12.07
N ILE A 156 -0.45 -14.75 -13.01
CA ILE A 156 0.98 -15.09 -13.11
C ILE A 156 1.73 -13.96 -13.81
N LEU A 157 1.20 -13.47 -14.93
CA LEU A 157 1.77 -12.33 -15.67
C LEU A 157 1.91 -11.10 -14.76
N ASP A 158 0.81 -10.72 -14.09
CA ASP A 158 0.77 -9.58 -13.17
C ASP A 158 1.84 -9.72 -12.10
N ALA A 159 1.90 -10.88 -11.43
CA ALA A 159 2.88 -11.11 -10.38
C ALA A 159 4.32 -10.94 -10.89
N LEU A 160 4.65 -11.53 -12.05
CA LEU A 160 6.00 -11.42 -12.60
C LEU A 160 6.36 -9.96 -12.92
N ILE A 161 5.50 -9.23 -13.61
CA ILE A 161 5.78 -7.87 -14.08
C ILE A 161 5.82 -6.88 -12.91
N THR A 162 4.86 -6.92 -12.00
CA THR A 162 4.79 -5.98 -10.86
C THR A 162 5.95 -6.20 -9.88
N ILE A 163 6.36 -7.45 -9.66
CA ILE A 163 7.49 -7.78 -8.79
C ILE A 163 8.80 -7.33 -9.45
N LEU A 164 8.98 -7.60 -10.74
CA LEU A 164 10.14 -7.09 -11.50
C LEU A 164 10.25 -5.56 -11.38
N ILE A 165 9.13 -4.86 -11.49
CA ILE A 165 9.07 -3.41 -11.31
C ILE A 165 9.44 -3.01 -9.87
N ALA A 166 8.95 -3.72 -8.86
CA ALA A 166 9.22 -3.42 -7.46
C ALA A 166 10.71 -3.61 -7.07
N VAL A 167 11.50 -4.35 -7.85
CA VAL A 167 12.97 -4.43 -7.67
C VAL A 167 13.65 -3.06 -7.79
N HIS A 168 13.05 -2.08 -8.48
CA HIS A 168 13.57 -0.71 -8.53
C HIS A 168 13.64 -0.04 -7.15
N ASP A 169 12.68 -0.34 -6.27
CA ASP A 169 12.67 0.12 -4.88
C ASP A 169 13.79 -0.51 -4.06
N LEU A 170 14.07 -1.81 -4.28
CA LEU A 170 15.06 -2.58 -3.53
C LEU A 170 16.52 -2.24 -3.88
N ASN A 171 16.79 -1.90 -5.14
CA ASN A 171 18.15 -1.71 -5.66
C ASN A 171 18.67 -0.27 -5.52
N ASP A 172 18.05 0.55 -4.68
CA ASP A 172 18.41 1.97 -4.46
C ASP A 172 18.43 2.81 -5.75
N ARG A 173 17.68 2.36 -6.77
CA ARG A 173 17.52 3.06 -8.06
C ARG A 173 16.39 4.09 -8.02
N ALA A 174 15.68 4.20 -6.90
CA ALA A 174 14.64 5.18 -6.72
C ALA A 174 15.22 6.60 -6.67
N LYS A 175 14.56 7.52 -7.38
CA LYS A 175 14.91 8.94 -7.45
C LYS A 175 14.89 9.53 -6.04
N ASP A 176 15.87 10.38 -5.72
CA ASP A 176 15.95 11.14 -4.47
C ASP A 176 15.86 10.27 -3.19
N LYS A 177 16.23 8.99 -3.28
CA LYS A 177 16.12 7.97 -2.21
C LYS A 177 14.69 7.81 -1.67
N ILE A 178 13.67 8.13 -2.48
CA ILE A 178 12.27 7.84 -2.17
C ILE A 178 12.09 6.33 -2.18
N LYS A 179 12.14 5.71 -1.01
CA LYS A 179 11.89 4.27 -0.85
C LYS A 179 10.47 4.01 -0.38
N ASN A 180 9.88 2.93 -0.89
CA ASN A 180 8.69 2.29 -0.39
C ASN A 180 9.06 1.39 0.79
N SER A 181 9.89 0.36 0.56
CA SER A 181 10.29 -0.59 1.58
C SER A 181 11.57 -0.18 2.30
N ARG A 182 11.49 -0.08 3.63
CA ARG A 182 12.66 0.17 4.49
C ARG A 182 13.36 -1.12 4.96
N LYS A 183 12.76 -2.28 4.67
CA LYS A 183 13.21 -3.59 5.16
C LYS A 183 13.52 -4.57 4.03
N GLY A 184 13.54 -4.11 2.78
CA GLY A 184 13.90 -4.94 1.64
C GLY A 184 12.81 -5.93 1.20
N SER A 185 11.57 -5.76 1.65
CA SER A 185 10.43 -6.60 1.28
C SER A 185 9.58 -5.98 0.17
N ILE A 186 8.96 -6.80 -0.67
CA ILE A 186 7.91 -6.39 -1.63
C ILE A 186 6.58 -6.94 -1.13
N TYR A 187 5.55 -6.10 -1.08
CA TYR A 187 4.26 -6.46 -0.49
C TYR A 187 3.19 -6.63 -1.56
N ILE A 188 2.64 -7.85 -1.67
CA ILE A 188 1.59 -8.19 -2.63
C ILE A 188 0.32 -8.61 -1.88
N VAL A 189 -0.84 -8.31 -2.46
CA VAL A 189 -2.13 -8.84 -2.00
C VAL A 189 -2.61 -9.87 -3.01
N LYS A 190 -3.01 -11.04 -2.52
CA LYS A 190 -3.58 -12.10 -3.34
C LYS A 190 -5.04 -12.32 -3.00
N PRO A 191 -5.96 -11.92 -3.90
CA PRO A 191 -7.39 -12.04 -3.70
C PRO A 191 -7.91 -13.39 -4.18
N LYS A 192 -9.18 -13.68 -3.83
CA LYS A 192 -10.04 -14.72 -4.40
C LYS A 192 -9.39 -16.11 -4.47
N GLN A 193 -8.66 -16.46 -3.40
CA GLN A 193 -8.07 -17.79 -3.27
C GLN A 193 -9.06 -18.71 -2.57
N HIS A 194 -9.27 -19.92 -3.08
CA HIS A 194 -10.18 -20.90 -2.48
C HIS A 194 -9.40 -22.02 -1.76
N GLY A 195 -9.01 -21.80 -0.50
CA GLY A 195 -8.43 -22.82 0.37
C GLY A 195 -6.90 -22.95 0.29
N PRO A 196 -6.32 -23.85 1.12
CA PRO A 196 -4.88 -23.90 1.38
C PRO A 196 -4.04 -24.27 0.15
N ASP A 197 -4.53 -25.13 -0.74
CA ASP A 197 -3.79 -25.53 -1.94
C ASP A 197 -3.54 -24.34 -2.87
N GLU A 198 -4.49 -23.41 -2.95
CA GLU A 198 -4.32 -22.21 -3.74
C GLU A 198 -3.37 -21.21 -3.09
N VAL A 199 -3.30 -21.18 -1.76
CA VAL A 199 -2.29 -20.42 -1.03
C VAL A 199 -0.90 -21.01 -1.22
N THR A 200 -0.78 -22.33 -1.17
CA THR A 200 0.46 -23.06 -1.48
C THR A 200 0.95 -22.72 -2.88
N PHE A 201 0.07 -22.70 -3.88
CA PHE A 201 0.42 -22.28 -5.23
C PHE A 201 0.97 -20.85 -5.28
N THR A 202 0.35 -19.92 -4.56
CA THR A 202 0.85 -18.53 -4.46
C THR A 202 2.25 -18.49 -3.83
N SER A 203 2.49 -19.24 -2.74
CA SER A 203 3.81 -19.37 -2.12
C SER A 203 4.85 -19.94 -3.09
N HIS A 204 4.49 -20.96 -3.87
CA HIS A 204 5.34 -21.54 -4.92
C HIS A 204 5.61 -20.55 -6.06
N LEU A 205 4.61 -19.80 -6.52
CA LEU A 205 4.78 -18.76 -7.52
C LEU A 205 5.77 -17.69 -7.04
N CYS A 206 5.64 -17.25 -5.79
CA CYS A 206 6.59 -16.33 -5.17
C CYS A 206 8.00 -16.92 -5.15
N ASN A 207 8.14 -18.20 -4.79
CA ASN A 207 9.44 -18.86 -4.80
C ASN A 207 10.11 -18.78 -6.18
N ARG A 208 9.34 -19.12 -7.23
CA ARG A 208 9.82 -19.15 -8.61
C ARG A 208 10.19 -17.77 -9.14
N ILE A 209 9.44 -16.73 -8.79
CA ILE A 209 9.75 -15.35 -9.19
C ILE A 209 11.00 -14.85 -8.47
N GLU A 210 11.16 -15.16 -7.17
CA GLU A 210 12.39 -14.84 -6.43
C GLU A 210 13.61 -15.52 -7.06
N ASP A 211 13.51 -16.79 -7.44
CA ASP A 211 14.61 -17.52 -8.11
C ASP A 211 14.95 -16.89 -9.46
N LEU A 212 13.92 -16.57 -10.26
CA LEU A 212 14.08 -15.95 -11.58
C LEU A 212 14.76 -14.58 -11.49
N LEU A 213 14.38 -13.77 -10.50
CA LEU A 213 14.88 -12.41 -10.29
C LEU A 213 16.09 -12.36 -9.35
N LYS A 214 16.56 -13.51 -8.85
CA LYS A 214 17.66 -13.65 -7.89
C LYS A 214 17.46 -12.84 -6.60
N LEU A 215 16.23 -12.78 -6.13
CA LEU A 215 15.89 -12.15 -4.86
C LEU A 215 16.11 -13.15 -3.71
N PRO A 216 16.51 -12.69 -2.50
CA PRO A 216 16.52 -13.54 -1.33
C PRO A 216 15.17 -14.23 -1.13
N ARG A 217 15.20 -15.48 -0.68
CA ARG A 217 13.97 -16.22 -0.36
C ARG A 217 13.14 -15.44 0.66
N HIS A 218 11.82 -15.39 0.45
CA HIS A 218 10.87 -14.67 1.29
C HIS A 218 10.98 -13.13 1.22
N THR A 219 11.62 -12.58 0.19
CA THR A 219 11.54 -11.14 -0.14
C THR A 219 10.10 -10.73 -0.43
N LEU A 220 9.33 -11.61 -1.07
CA LEU A 220 7.93 -11.36 -1.41
C LEU A 220 7.02 -11.71 -0.23
N LYS A 221 6.29 -10.71 0.25
CA LYS A 221 5.33 -10.80 1.35
C LYS A 221 3.91 -10.79 0.83
N VAL A 222 3.06 -11.63 1.40
CA VAL A 222 1.70 -11.90 0.90
C VAL A 222 0.67 -11.46 1.93
N GLY A 223 -0.25 -10.61 1.49
CA GLY A 223 -1.53 -10.38 2.15
C GLY A 223 -2.57 -11.32 1.59
N ILE A 224 -3.24 -12.09 2.46
CA ILE A 224 -4.30 -13.01 2.08
C ILE A 224 -5.65 -12.34 2.29
N MET A 225 -6.48 -12.34 1.26
CA MET A 225 -7.89 -11.98 1.40
C MET A 225 -8.68 -13.20 1.87
N ASP A 226 -9.23 -13.14 3.07
CA ASP A 226 -10.24 -14.08 3.56
C ASP A 226 -11.61 -13.64 3.02
N GLU A 227 -11.81 -13.96 1.74
CA GLU A 227 -12.98 -13.51 0.99
C GLU A 227 -13.70 -14.62 0.21
N GLU A 228 -13.25 -15.87 0.38
CA GLU A 228 -13.88 -17.05 -0.22
C GLU A 228 -14.20 -18.06 0.88
N ARG A 229 -15.38 -18.67 0.82
CA ARG A 229 -15.91 -19.60 1.84
C ARG A 229 -14.94 -20.74 2.12
N ARG A 230 -14.33 -21.31 1.08
CA ARG A 230 -13.35 -22.41 1.23
C ARG A 230 -12.06 -21.96 1.92
N THR A 231 -11.66 -20.70 1.78
CA THR A 231 -10.58 -20.11 2.58
C THR A 231 -11.03 -19.85 4.00
N THR A 232 -12.19 -19.23 4.23
CA THR A 232 -12.69 -18.93 5.58
C THR A 232 -12.75 -20.18 6.47
N ILE A 233 -13.33 -21.28 5.96
CA ILE A 233 -13.47 -22.52 6.76
C ILE A 233 -12.15 -23.27 6.96
N ASN A 234 -11.11 -22.94 6.18
CA ASN A 234 -9.78 -23.56 6.24
C ASN A 234 -8.68 -22.54 6.58
N LEU A 235 -9.02 -21.38 7.16
CA LEU A 235 -8.12 -20.23 7.25
C LEU A 235 -6.82 -20.56 7.98
N SER A 236 -6.88 -21.37 9.05
CA SER A 236 -5.68 -21.82 9.77
C SER A 236 -4.72 -22.61 8.88
N ALA A 237 -5.22 -23.40 7.94
CA ALA A 237 -4.38 -24.10 6.97
C ALA A 237 -3.80 -23.12 5.95
N CYS A 238 -4.61 -22.21 5.40
CA CYS A 238 -4.14 -21.15 4.50
C CYS A 238 -2.99 -20.31 5.10
N ILE A 239 -3.10 -19.97 6.39
CA ILE A 239 -2.05 -19.24 7.12
C ILE A 239 -0.76 -20.07 7.20
N ARG A 240 -0.84 -21.38 7.51
CA ARG A 240 0.33 -22.27 7.57
C ARG A 240 1.06 -22.35 6.23
N GLU A 241 0.34 -22.45 5.10
CA GLU A 241 0.94 -22.53 3.77
C GLU A 241 1.66 -21.24 3.30
N SER A 242 1.63 -20.18 4.11
CA SER A 242 2.23 -18.88 3.81
C SER A 242 2.94 -18.23 5.00
N GLU A 243 3.24 -18.98 6.07
CA GLU A 243 3.69 -18.42 7.35
C GLU A 243 4.94 -17.51 7.24
N ASP A 244 5.90 -17.87 6.39
CA ASP A 244 7.12 -17.10 6.16
C ASP A 244 6.93 -15.80 5.34
N ARG A 245 5.74 -15.65 4.75
CA ARG A 245 5.39 -14.58 3.80
C ARG A 245 4.24 -13.72 4.28
N LEU A 246 3.38 -14.25 5.14
CA LEU A 246 2.12 -13.63 5.54
C LEU A 246 2.39 -12.29 6.26
N VAL A 247 1.75 -11.23 5.77
CA VAL A 247 1.85 -9.88 6.38
C VAL A 247 0.51 -9.29 6.77
N PHE A 248 -0.60 -9.79 6.23
CA PHE A 248 -1.94 -9.52 6.77
C PHE A 248 -2.95 -10.57 6.30
N ILE A 249 -4.07 -10.63 7.03
CA ILE A 249 -5.32 -11.26 6.62
C ILE A 249 -6.41 -10.18 6.61
N ASN A 250 -7.26 -10.14 5.58
CA ASN A 250 -8.34 -9.17 5.50
C ASN A 250 -9.65 -9.86 5.11
N THR A 251 -10.73 -9.54 5.83
CA THR A 251 -12.06 -10.05 5.54
C THR A 251 -12.70 -9.28 4.39
N GLY A 252 -12.58 -9.79 3.16
CA GLY A 252 -13.21 -9.23 1.95
C GLY A 252 -14.70 -9.55 1.91
N PHE A 253 -15.47 -8.97 2.83
CA PHE A 253 -16.83 -9.41 3.12
C PHE A 253 -17.82 -9.30 1.94
N LEU A 254 -17.57 -8.42 0.97
CA LEU A 254 -18.41 -8.26 -0.22
C LEU A 254 -18.26 -9.47 -1.15
N ASP A 255 -17.04 -9.81 -1.55
CA ASP A 255 -16.76 -11.03 -2.32
C ASP A 255 -17.20 -12.27 -1.54
N ARG A 256 -16.91 -12.31 -0.24
CA ARG A 256 -17.34 -13.41 0.63
C ARG A 256 -18.84 -13.64 0.64
N THR A 257 -19.63 -12.56 0.56
CA THR A 257 -21.08 -12.64 0.45
C THR A 257 -21.48 -13.18 -0.92
N GLY A 258 -20.81 -12.74 -1.99
CA GLY A 258 -21.01 -13.27 -3.35
C GLY A 258 -20.74 -14.78 -3.43
N ASP A 259 -19.62 -15.23 -2.87
CA ASP A 259 -19.26 -16.65 -2.83
C ASP A 259 -20.19 -17.49 -1.95
N GLU A 260 -20.73 -16.94 -0.86
CA GLU A 260 -21.76 -17.65 -0.06
C GLU A 260 -23.02 -17.89 -0.87
N ILE A 261 -23.47 -16.87 -1.61
CA ILE A 261 -24.65 -16.97 -2.48
C ILE A 261 -24.40 -18.00 -3.58
N HIS A 262 -23.22 -17.94 -4.23
CA HIS A 262 -22.88 -18.86 -5.31
C HIS A 262 -22.75 -20.31 -4.82
N THR A 263 -22.04 -20.54 -3.71
CA THR A 263 -21.84 -21.86 -3.13
C THR A 263 -23.16 -22.52 -2.74
N SER A 264 -24.12 -21.74 -2.25
CA SER A 264 -25.40 -22.24 -1.72
C SER A 264 -26.57 -22.07 -2.71
N MET A 265 -26.30 -21.79 -3.99
CA MET A 265 -27.32 -21.44 -4.97
C MET A 265 -28.47 -22.47 -5.06
N GLU A 266 -28.12 -23.76 -5.05
CA GLU A 266 -29.08 -24.86 -5.16
C GLU A 266 -29.80 -25.22 -3.85
N THR A 267 -29.43 -24.59 -2.73
CA THR A 267 -30.02 -24.88 -1.41
C THR A 267 -31.36 -24.17 -1.19
N GLY A 268 -31.68 -23.17 -2.02
CA GLY A 268 -32.93 -22.42 -1.97
C GLY A 268 -32.72 -20.91 -1.81
N PRO A 269 -33.81 -20.15 -1.62
CA PRO A 269 -33.77 -18.70 -1.57
C PRO A 269 -33.04 -18.18 -0.33
N LEU A 270 -32.14 -17.22 -0.54
CA LEU A 270 -31.38 -16.56 0.51
C LEU A 270 -32.05 -15.24 0.94
N ILE A 271 -31.64 -14.74 2.11
CA ILE A 271 -32.10 -13.45 2.62
C ILE A 271 -31.73 -12.30 1.68
N GLN A 272 -32.55 -11.25 1.66
CA GLN A 272 -32.29 -10.07 0.84
C GLN A 272 -31.06 -9.31 1.34
N LYS A 273 -30.33 -8.70 0.40
CA LYS A 273 -29.30 -7.71 0.72
C LYS A 273 -29.95 -6.54 1.46
N LYS A 274 -29.44 -6.20 2.64
CA LYS A 274 -29.86 -4.99 3.35
C LYS A 274 -29.46 -3.76 2.52
N LEU A 275 -30.45 -3.09 1.93
CA LEU A 275 -30.27 -1.74 1.40
C LEU A 275 -30.31 -0.79 2.60
N LYS A 276 -29.25 -0.01 2.79
CA LYS A 276 -29.26 1.13 3.72
C LYS A 276 -30.02 2.29 3.09
#